data_AF-A0A9P6TMY6-F1
#
_entry.id   AF-A0A9P6TMY6-F1
#
_cell.length_a   1.000
_cell.length_b   1.000
_cell.length_c   1.000
_cell.angle_alpha   90.00
_cell.angle_beta   90.00
_cell.angle_gamma   90.00
#
_symmetry.space_group_name_H-M   'P 1'
#
loop_
_entity.id
_entity.type
_entity.pdbx_description
1 polymer ?
#
loop_
_entity_poly.entity_id
_entity_poly.type
_entity_poly.pdbx_seq_one_letter_code
_entity_poly.pdbx_strand_id
1 'polypeptide(L)'
;MTLVCFLLILTGPWGSQTISPSRDKIIDESEQPQQQQQQQQRQETAVVDVPGICHTESVVRNTDPNHNYVHLRFWQHFGADTAAAYRSQWQEFMQQQKNPPKRRLSKGRGIVLVAGNRDTFARALTTIKVLRNYQCTLPIEVWHLPDEQPSATLKDQLTRLDAVPRNLATGSVRPVQQRRHNADKQFQIKAAAILNAGFNHIIYLDSDNIPTRDPSFLFDTSEYMSTGAIFWPDFWKTHGENKIFDVLGIQCQDEWEQESGQMVIDKYRSWGPLQLAWYMQAHYEVYFQFLNGDKDTFKYAWKALGQAYHMVPTFLGMAGTMRERFCGHTMVQYFDDEPLFIHANLMKITDRINFIENGNQERPWKLLKRYSVNHDTTWLLPEFHVSGGQACMDIRSDNGEPEAVTESFDDVIPGFQKMYFDLGGVGGETR
;
A
#
# COMPACT_ATOMS: atom_id res chain seq x y z
N MET A 1 -10.53 13.67 -11.85
CA MET A 1 -11.85 13.15 -11.43
C MET A 1 -11.67 12.04 -10.40
N THR A 2 -10.80 12.27 -9.41
CA THR A 2 -10.44 11.30 -8.35
C THR A 2 -10.42 11.97 -6.96
N LEU A 3 -10.89 13.22 -6.88
CA LEU A 3 -11.08 13.98 -5.63
C LEU A 3 -12.58 14.30 -5.36
N VAL A 4 -13.50 13.74 -6.17
CA VAL A 4 -14.96 13.95 -6.00
C VAL A 4 -15.61 12.87 -5.13
N CYS A 5 -14.93 11.76 -4.83
CA CYS A 5 -15.50 10.71 -3.97
C CYS A 5 -15.42 10.97 -2.45
N PHE A 6 -14.82 12.08 -2.00
CA PHE A 6 -14.62 12.33 -0.56
C PHE A 6 -15.52 13.42 0.05
N LEU A 7 -16.46 14.02 -0.69
CA LEU A 7 -17.23 15.17 -0.18
C LEU A 7 -18.73 15.24 -0.56
N LEU A 8 -19.35 14.15 -1.02
CA LEU A 8 -20.77 14.15 -1.44
C LEU A 8 -21.66 13.18 -0.65
N ILE A 9 -21.69 13.29 0.69
CA ILE A 9 -22.82 12.76 1.49
C ILE A 9 -23.07 13.67 2.71
N LEU A 10 -23.41 14.94 2.52
CA LEU A 10 -24.02 15.77 3.58
C LEU A 10 -24.89 16.88 2.98
N THR A 11 -26.00 16.53 2.31
CA THR A 11 -27.19 17.40 2.20
C THR A 11 -28.38 16.60 1.67
N GLY A 12 -29.39 16.33 2.52
CA GLY A 12 -30.70 15.85 2.10
C GLY A 12 -31.64 15.66 3.29
N PRO A 13 -32.92 16.10 3.24
CA PRO A 13 -33.66 16.53 4.43
C PRO A 13 -34.38 15.40 5.16
N TRP A 14 -34.48 15.61 6.47
CA TRP A 14 -35.30 14.84 7.40
C TRP A 14 -36.77 14.82 6.97
N GLY A 15 -37.29 13.63 6.69
CA GLY A 15 -38.71 13.35 6.50
C GLY A 15 -39.19 12.40 7.59
N SER A 16 -39.84 12.97 8.60
CA SER A 16 -40.54 12.27 9.67
C SER A 16 -41.74 11.49 9.11
N GLN A 17 -41.82 10.18 9.36
CA GLN A 17 -43.09 9.46 9.31
C GLN A 17 -43.25 8.54 10.52
N THR A 18 -44.29 8.86 11.27
CA THR A 18 -44.89 8.18 12.40
C THR A 18 -45.46 6.82 12.01
N ILE A 19 -45.25 5.79 12.84
CA ILE A 19 -45.95 4.51 12.73
C ILE A 19 -46.72 4.26 14.04
N SER A 20 -48.05 4.18 13.92
CA SER A 20 -48.98 3.74 14.96
C SER A 20 -49.12 2.22 14.99
N PRO A 21 -49.51 1.60 16.12
CA PRO A 21 -49.49 0.15 16.30
C PRO A 21 -50.84 -0.52 15.98
N SER A 22 -50.76 -1.87 15.92
CA SER A 22 -51.82 -2.89 16.03
C SER A 22 -52.45 -3.44 14.74
N ARG A 23 -52.34 -4.76 14.56
CA ARG A 23 -53.48 -5.69 14.46
C ARG A 23 -53.02 -7.15 14.49
N ASP A 24 -53.69 -7.91 15.36
CA ASP A 24 -53.59 -9.34 15.59
C ASP A 24 -53.85 -10.19 14.34
N LYS A 25 -53.11 -11.31 14.21
CA LYS A 25 -53.54 -12.49 13.44
C LYS A 25 -53.08 -13.78 14.13
N ILE A 26 -54.05 -14.35 14.85
CA ILE A 26 -54.48 -15.76 14.93
C ILE A 26 -53.50 -16.80 14.36
N ILE A 27 -53.07 -17.70 15.24
CA ILE A 27 -52.29 -18.92 14.97
C ILE A 27 -53.27 -20.01 14.48
N ASP A 28 -52.97 -20.62 13.34
CA ASP A 28 -53.61 -21.84 12.85
C ASP A 28 -52.57 -22.97 12.88
N GLU A 29 -52.73 -23.89 13.84
CA GLU A 29 -51.89 -25.07 14.04
C GLU A 29 -52.41 -26.23 13.17
N SER A 30 -52.05 -26.26 11.87
CA SER A 30 -52.34 -27.44 11.05
C SER A 30 -51.52 -27.63 9.77
N GLU A 31 -50.21 -27.32 9.75
CA GLU A 31 -49.34 -27.73 8.63
C GLU A 31 -47.93 -28.20 9.09
N GLN A 32 -47.87 -29.38 9.70
CA GLN A 32 -46.64 -30.18 9.85
C GLN A 32 -46.99 -31.60 9.39
N PRO A 33 -46.75 -31.96 8.10
CA PRO A 33 -45.49 -32.61 7.75
C PRO A 33 -45.12 -32.52 6.24
N GLN A 34 -44.74 -31.35 5.73
CA GLN A 34 -44.12 -31.23 4.37
C GLN A 34 -42.72 -30.59 4.36
N GLN A 35 -42.22 -30.11 5.50
CA GLN A 35 -40.89 -29.48 5.59
C GLN A 35 -39.73 -30.47 5.81
N GLN A 36 -40.00 -31.74 6.11
CA GLN A 36 -38.95 -32.73 6.38
C GLN A 36 -38.36 -33.40 5.13
N GLN A 37 -38.96 -33.26 3.95
CA GLN A 37 -38.43 -33.82 2.70
C GLN A 37 -37.59 -32.84 1.85
N GLN A 38 -37.59 -31.53 2.17
CA GLN A 38 -36.71 -30.54 1.51
C GLN A 38 -35.39 -30.29 2.27
N GLN A 39 -35.22 -30.84 3.48
CA GLN A 39 -33.98 -30.71 4.26
C GLN A 39 -32.94 -31.82 4.01
N GLN A 40 -33.26 -32.85 3.20
CA GLN A 40 -32.33 -33.96 2.91
C GLN A 40 -31.64 -33.89 1.53
N GLN A 41 -31.77 -32.79 0.78
CA GLN A 41 -31.11 -32.58 -0.52
C GLN A 41 -30.14 -31.39 -0.58
N ARG A 42 -29.72 -30.85 0.56
CA ARG A 42 -28.49 -30.05 0.65
C ARG A 42 -27.37 -30.90 1.23
N GLN A 43 -26.88 -31.84 0.43
CA GLN A 43 -25.51 -32.30 0.59
C GLN A 43 -24.62 -31.13 0.17
N GLU A 44 -24.20 -30.36 1.17
CA GLU A 44 -23.04 -29.48 1.09
C GLU A 44 -21.91 -30.30 0.47
N THR A 45 -21.53 -29.93 -0.74
CA THR A 45 -20.20 -30.25 -1.23
C THR A 45 -19.27 -29.48 -0.31
N ALA A 46 -18.76 -30.17 0.71
CA ALA A 46 -17.66 -29.65 1.51
C ALA A 46 -16.54 -29.30 0.51
N VAL A 47 -16.38 -28.00 0.28
CA VAL A 47 -15.24 -27.47 -0.46
C VAL A 47 -14.03 -27.98 0.30
N VAL A 48 -13.28 -28.89 -0.33
CA VAL A 48 -12.01 -29.34 0.22
C VAL A 48 -11.14 -28.10 0.29
N ASP A 49 -10.94 -27.60 1.50
CA ASP A 49 -10.14 -26.42 1.79
C ASP A 49 -8.68 -26.76 1.45
N VAL A 50 -8.29 -26.45 0.21
CA VAL A 50 -6.89 -26.58 -0.23
C VAL A 50 -6.18 -25.33 0.25
N PRO A 51 -5.20 -25.42 1.16
CA PRO A 51 -4.48 -24.26 1.65
C PRO A 51 -3.95 -23.43 0.49
N GLY A 52 -4.36 -22.17 0.40
CA GLY A 52 -3.86 -21.21 -0.59
C GLY A 52 -4.70 -21.02 -1.85
N ILE A 53 -5.82 -21.73 -2.04
CA ILE A 53 -6.82 -21.36 -3.07
C ILE A 53 -7.75 -20.32 -2.45
N CYS A 54 -7.81 -19.12 -3.03
CA CYS A 54 -8.72 -18.10 -2.51
C CYS A 54 -10.17 -18.44 -2.90
N HIS A 55 -10.99 -18.64 -1.88
CA HIS A 55 -12.44 -18.56 -1.98
C HIS A 55 -12.85 -17.14 -1.61
N THR A 56 -13.83 -16.53 -2.28
CA THR A 56 -14.31 -15.18 -1.91
C THR A 56 -14.59 -15.10 -0.41
N GLU A 57 -15.18 -16.14 0.17
CA GLU A 57 -15.48 -16.26 1.60
C GLU A 57 -14.23 -16.23 2.51
N SER A 58 -13.08 -16.72 2.03
CA SER A 58 -11.82 -16.74 2.80
C SER A 58 -11.14 -15.38 2.89
N VAL A 59 -11.32 -14.52 1.88
CA VAL A 59 -10.62 -13.22 1.80
C VAL A 59 -11.52 -12.04 2.10
N VAL A 60 -12.83 -12.14 1.87
CA VAL A 60 -13.77 -11.00 1.88
C VAL A 60 -13.70 -10.17 3.16
N ARG A 61 -13.45 -10.81 4.31
CA ARG A 61 -13.32 -10.16 5.61
C ARG A 61 -12.20 -9.11 5.64
N ASN A 62 -11.11 -9.33 4.91
CA ASN A 62 -9.90 -8.49 4.95
C ASN A 62 -9.72 -7.69 3.66
N THR A 63 -10.76 -7.52 2.87
CA THR A 63 -10.69 -6.73 1.62
C THR A 63 -11.02 -5.26 1.87
N ASP A 64 -10.48 -4.35 1.06
CA ASP A 64 -10.80 -2.93 1.15
C ASP A 64 -12.26 -2.69 0.70
N PRO A 65 -13.19 -2.36 1.62
CA PRO A 65 -14.60 -2.21 1.28
C PRO A 65 -14.84 -1.02 0.34
N ASN A 66 -14.01 0.03 0.40
CA ASN A 66 -14.17 1.22 -0.42
C ASN A 66 -13.79 0.92 -1.88
N HIS A 67 -12.64 0.27 -2.08
CA HIS A 67 -12.19 -0.13 -3.43
C HIS A 67 -13.18 -1.12 -4.06
N ASN A 68 -13.59 -2.13 -3.30
CA ASN A 68 -14.57 -3.11 -3.76
C ASN A 68 -15.89 -2.45 -4.16
N TYR A 69 -16.45 -1.60 -3.30
CA TYR A 69 -17.73 -0.95 -3.56
C TYR A 69 -17.73 -0.16 -4.88
N VAL A 70 -16.64 0.56 -5.17
CA VAL A 70 -16.51 1.37 -6.38
C VAL A 70 -16.36 0.52 -7.64
N HIS A 71 -15.67 -0.61 -7.57
CA HIS A 71 -15.25 -1.37 -8.76
C HIS A 71 -15.96 -2.71 -8.98
N LEU A 72 -16.74 -3.22 -8.01
CA LEU A 72 -17.39 -4.53 -8.12
C LEU A 72 -18.28 -4.66 -9.35
N ARG A 73 -19.07 -3.63 -9.67
CA ARG A 73 -19.90 -3.64 -10.90
C ARG A 73 -19.05 -3.74 -12.16
N PHE A 74 -17.91 -3.05 -12.20
CA PHE A 74 -16.98 -3.15 -13.32
C PHE A 74 -16.43 -4.57 -13.45
N TRP A 75 -16.00 -5.19 -12.34
CA TRP A 75 -15.49 -6.58 -12.33
C TRP A 75 -16.53 -7.59 -12.80
N GLN A 76 -17.79 -7.46 -12.37
CA GLN A 76 -18.87 -8.36 -12.75
C GLN A 76 -19.24 -8.29 -14.24
N HIS A 77 -19.05 -7.14 -14.88
CA HIS A 77 -19.31 -6.96 -16.32
C HIS A 77 -18.05 -7.18 -17.18
N PHE A 78 -16.90 -7.42 -16.56
CA PHE A 78 -15.64 -7.65 -17.25
C PHE A 78 -15.54 -9.12 -17.66
N GLY A 79 -16.00 -9.40 -18.89
CA GLY A 79 -16.11 -10.75 -19.44
C GLY A 79 -14.78 -11.44 -19.72
N ALA A 80 -14.84 -12.78 -19.87
CA ALA A 80 -13.67 -13.62 -20.08
C ALA A 80 -12.88 -13.27 -21.37
N ASP A 81 -13.57 -12.95 -22.46
CA ASP A 81 -12.93 -12.56 -23.72
C ASP A 81 -12.16 -11.23 -23.56
N THR A 82 -12.73 -10.27 -22.82
CA THR A 82 -12.06 -9.02 -22.48
C THR A 82 -10.81 -9.28 -21.64
N ALA A 83 -10.91 -10.13 -20.62
CA ALA A 83 -9.77 -10.52 -19.80
C ALA A 83 -8.66 -11.19 -20.62
N ALA A 84 -9.03 -12.10 -21.53
CA ALA A 84 -8.10 -12.77 -22.43
C ALA A 84 -7.41 -11.79 -23.41
N ALA A 85 -8.13 -10.77 -23.88
CA ALA A 85 -7.56 -9.72 -24.71
C ALA A 85 -6.51 -8.89 -23.94
N TYR A 86 -6.82 -8.44 -22.72
CA TYR A 86 -5.84 -7.74 -21.88
C TYR A 86 -4.65 -8.64 -21.50
N ARG A 87 -4.90 -9.94 -21.28
CA ARG A 87 -3.84 -10.92 -21.04
C ARG A 87 -2.88 -11.01 -22.23
N SER A 88 -3.41 -11.12 -23.43
CA SER A 88 -2.62 -11.18 -24.66
C SER A 88 -1.79 -9.91 -24.85
N GLN A 89 -2.36 -8.73 -24.58
CA GLN A 89 -1.66 -7.46 -24.72
C GLN A 89 -0.40 -7.35 -23.83
N TRP A 90 -0.51 -7.68 -22.53
CA TRP A 90 0.68 -7.59 -21.67
C TRP A 90 1.71 -8.69 -22.02
N GLN A 91 1.26 -9.86 -22.46
CA GLN A 91 2.15 -10.94 -22.91
C GLN A 91 2.93 -10.55 -24.18
N GLU A 92 2.26 -9.96 -25.17
CA GLU A 92 2.88 -9.41 -26.37
C GLU A 92 3.85 -8.29 -26.02
N PHE A 93 3.48 -7.39 -25.12
CA PHE A 93 4.38 -6.38 -24.59
C PHE A 93 5.63 -7.02 -23.98
N MET A 94 5.50 -8.09 -23.19
CA MET A 94 6.63 -8.79 -22.57
C MET A 94 7.55 -9.44 -23.59
N GLN A 95 7.01 -10.00 -24.69
CA GLN A 95 7.82 -10.56 -25.78
C GLN A 95 8.72 -9.53 -26.48
N GLN A 96 8.31 -8.25 -26.47
CA GLN A 96 9.08 -7.15 -27.05
C GLN A 96 10.15 -6.58 -26.10
N GLN A 97 10.15 -6.99 -24.83
CA GLN A 97 11.09 -6.44 -23.85
C GLN A 97 12.49 -7.00 -24.02
N LYS A 98 13.45 -6.09 -24.12
CA LYS A 98 14.86 -6.45 -24.19
C LYS A 98 15.38 -6.78 -22.79
N ASN A 99 16.34 -7.70 -22.75
CA ASN A 99 17.13 -7.98 -21.56
C ASN A 99 17.74 -6.71 -20.96
N PRO A 100 17.96 -6.70 -19.64
CA PRO A 100 18.47 -5.52 -18.94
C PRO A 100 19.86 -5.13 -19.51
N PRO A 101 20.12 -3.83 -19.76
CA PRO A 101 21.36 -3.39 -20.41
C PRO A 101 22.59 -3.61 -19.51
N LYS A 102 23.43 -4.61 -19.82
CA LYS A 102 24.61 -5.04 -19.02
C LYS A 102 25.50 -3.89 -18.52
N ARG A 103 25.76 -2.87 -19.35
CA ARG A 103 26.69 -1.75 -19.03
C ARG A 103 26.09 -0.69 -18.09
N ARG A 104 24.77 -0.63 -17.94
CA ARG A 104 24.08 0.39 -17.10
C ARG A 104 23.75 -0.10 -15.69
N LEU A 105 23.87 -1.41 -15.47
CA LEU A 105 23.50 -2.09 -14.22
C LEU A 105 24.71 -2.32 -13.33
N SER A 106 25.86 -1.72 -13.65
CA SER A 106 27.10 -1.92 -12.89
C SER A 106 27.27 -0.95 -11.72
N LYS A 107 26.30 -0.06 -11.45
CA LYS A 107 26.38 0.75 -10.21
C LYS A 107 25.73 -0.05 -9.10
N GLY A 108 26.41 -0.11 -7.96
CA GLY A 108 26.11 -0.99 -6.83
C GLY A 108 24.76 -0.75 -6.14
N ARG A 109 24.79 -0.62 -4.82
CA ARG A 109 23.62 -0.44 -3.97
C ARG A 109 23.22 1.04 -3.90
N GLY A 110 21.93 1.35 -3.85
CA GLY A 110 21.45 2.72 -3.69
C GLY A 110 19.98 2.81 -3.32
N ILE A 111 19.55 4.02 -2.95
CA ILE A 111 18.17 4.31 -2.56
C ILE A 111 17.49 5.14 -3.66
N VAL A 112 16.25 4.80 -3.98
CA VAL A 112 15.43 5.51 -4.97
C VAL A 112 14.20 6.06 -4.26
N LEU A 113 13.96 7.36 -4.41
CA LEU A 113 12.72 8.00 -3.97
C LEU A 113 12.03 8.66 -5.17
N VAL A 114 10.73 8.84 -5.06
CA VAL A 114 9.95 9.73 -5.94
C VAL A 114 9.44 10.90 -5.12
N ALA A 115 9.69 12.13 -5.60
CA ALA A 115 9.20 13.36 -5.00
C ALA A 115 8.99 14.43 -6.08
N GLY A 116 8.12 15.41 -5.84
CA GLY A 116 7.84 16.43 -6.85
C GLY A 116 6.60 17.28 -6.61
N ASN A 117 5.57 16.71 -6.01
CA ASN A 117 4.29 17.38 -5.78
C ASN A 117 4.17 17.90 -4.35
N ARG A 118 3.59 19.09 -4.15
CA ARG A 118 3.36 19.72 -2.83
C ARG A 118 4.59 19.65 -1.92
N ASP A 119 4.45 19.00 -0.77
CA ASP A 119 5.44 18.86 0.30
C ASP A 119 6.32 17.61 0.17
N THR A 120 6.14 16.77 -0.87
CA THR A 120 6.86 15.50 -1.02
C THR A 120 8.38 15.66 -1.08
N PHE A 121 8.90 16.75 -1.66
CA PHE A 121 10.33 17.03 -1.61
C PHE A 121 10.85 17.35 -0.21
N ALA A 122 10.05 18.07 0.59
CA ALA A 122 10.42 18.36 1.97
C ALA A 122 10.45 17.06 2.79
N ARG A 123 9.45 16.19 2.60
CA ARG A 123 9.41 14.87 3.25
C ARG A 123 10.59 13.99 2.82
N ALA A 124 10.87 13.90 1.52
CA ALA A 124 12.02 13.16 1.00
C ALA A 124 13.36 13.71 1.55
N LEU A 125 13.52 15.03 1.64
CA LEU A 125 14.69 15.65 2.26
C LEU A 125 14.82 15.25 3.74
N THR A 126 13.72 15.24 4.49
CA THR A 126 13.72 14.77 5.89
C THR A 126 14.10 13.30 5.98
N THR A 127 13.51 12.42 5.17
CA THR A 127 13.89 10.99 5.13
C THR A 127 15.37 10.81 4.82
N ILE A 128 15.93 11.59 3.90
CA ILE A 128 17.37 11.56 3.58
C ILE A 128 18.22 12.01 4.78
N LYS A 129 17.82 13.07 5.49
CA LYS A 129 18.53 13.49 6.72
C LYS A 129 18.46 12.40 7.79
N VAL A 130 17.32 11.73 7.96
CA VAL A 130 17.16 10.60 8.90
C VAL A 130 18.12 9.47 8.53
N LEU A 131 18.18 9.08 7.25
CA LEU A 131 19.13 8.09 6.75
C LEU A 131 20.58 8.48 7.06
N ARG A 132 20.96 9.75 6.83
CA ARG A 132 22.31 10.24 7.16
C ARG A 132 22.58 10.31 8.66
N ASN A 133 21.56 10.59 9.49
CA ASN A 133 21.66 10.52 10.94
C ASN A 133 21.96 9.09 11.43
N TYR A 134 21.40 8.08 10.76
CA TYR A 134 21.75 6.67 10.96
C TYR A 134 23.04 6.23 10.27
N GLN A 135 23.85 7.17 9.76
CA GLN A 135 25.12 6.90 9.08
C GLN A 135 24.98 6.04 7.82
N CYS A 136 23.78 5.93 7.23
CA CYS A 136 23.60 5.28 5.95
C CYS A 136 24.42 6.02 4.88
N THR A 137 25.30 5.31 4.18
CA THR A 137 26.20 5.87 3.15
C THR A 137 25.74 5.58 1.73
N LEU A 138 24.59 4.92 1.56
CA LEU A 138 24.07 4.60 0.22
C LEU A 138 23.83 5.88 -0.59
N PRO A 139 24.25 5.92 -1.86
CA PRO A 139 23.91 7.01 -2.76
C PRO A 139 22.40 7.02 -3.03
N ILE A 140 21.84 8.21 -3.21
CA ILE A 140 20.39 8.39 -3.33
C ILE A 140 20.03 9.10 -4.64
N GLU A 141 19.03 8.59 -5.36
CA GLU A 141 18.42 9.28 -6.49
C GLU A 141 16.97 9.65 -6.17
N VAL A 142 16.64 10.94 -6.28
CA VAL A 142 15.29 11.46 -6.06
C VAL A 142 14.66 11.81 -7.40
N TRP A 143 13.76 10.96 -7.87
CA TRP A 143 13.13 11.08 -9.18
C TRP A 143 11.89 11.98 -9.13
N HIS A 144 11.73 12.84 -10.13
CA HIS A 144 10.63 13.80 -10.21
C HIS A 144 10.12 13.94 -11.65
N LEU A 145 8.88 14.41 -11.82
CA LEU A 145 8.33 14.75 -13.13
C LEU A 145 8.95 16.05 -13.67
N PRO A 146 8.86 16.32 -14.99
CA PRO A 146 9.52 17.48 -15.59
C PRO A 146 9.05 18.84 -15.06
N ASP A 147 7.76 18.96 -14.74
CA ASP A 147 7.12 20.15 -14.15
C ASP A 147 7.37 20.28 -12.64
N GLU A 148 8.01 19.29 -12.03
CA GLU A 148 8.27 19.17 -10.60
C GLU A 148 9.78 19.33 -10.31
N GLN A 149 10.49 20.14 -11.09
CA GLN A 149 11.92 20.36 -10.92
C GLN A 149 12.21 21.05 -9.57
N PRO A 150 13.13 20.52 -8.73
CA PRO A 150 13.46 21.15 -7.46
C PRO A 150 14.20 22.48 -7.66
N SER A 151 14.01 23.41 -6.72
CA SER A 151 14.73 24.69 -6.67
C SER A 151 16.24 24.49 -6.52
N ALA A 152 17.05 25.51 -6.88
CA ALA A 152 18.50 25.46 -6.72
C ALA A 152 18.91 25.18 -5.26
N THR A 153 18.28 25.85 -4.30
CA THR A 153 18.52 25.65 -2.86
C THR A 153 18.29 24.20 -2.43
N LEU A 154 17.20 23.59 -2.90
CA LEU A 154 16.88 22.20 -2.58
C LEU A 154 17.87 21.24 -3.24
N LYS A 155 18.27 21.49 -4.49
CA LYS A 155 19.32 20.72 -5.18
C LYS A 155 20.64 20.75 -4.41
N ASP A 156 21.03 21.91 -3.87
CA ASP A 156 22.24 22.06 -3.08
C ASP A 156 22.15 21.31 -1.75
N GLN A 157 20.98 21.33 -1.09
CA GLN A 157 20.73 20.56 0.13
C GLN A 157 20.84 19.05 -0.12
N LEU A 158 20.21 18.54 -1.19
CA LEU A 158 20.30 17.14 -1.57
C LEU A 158 21.75 16.74 -1.88
N THR A 159 22.47 17.57 -2.64
CA THR A 159 23.87 17.30 -3.02
C THR A 159 24.79 17.20 -1.80
N ARG A 160 24.61 18.05 -0.79
CA ARG A 160 25.36 17.96 0.48
C ARG A 160 25.09 16.68 1.28
N LEU A 161 23.98 16.00 0.99
CA LEU A 161 23.59 14.73 1.61
C LEU A 161 23.87 13.54 0.67
N ASP A 162 24.68 13.70 -0.38
CA ASP A 162 24.96 12.65 -1.38
C ASP A 162 23.67 12.08 -2.02
N ALA A 163 22.72 12.98 -2.28
CA ALA A 163 21.48 12.70 -2.99
C ALA A 163 21.40 13.55 -4.27
N VAL A 164 20.93 12.95 -5.36
CA VAL A 164 20.88 13.61 -6.66
C VAL A 164 19.45 13.59 -7.21
N PRO A 165 18.85 14.76 -7.51
CA PRO A 165 17.56 14.80 -8.18
C PRO A 165 17.69 14.37 -9.65
N ARG A 166 16.71 13.59 -10.12
CA ARG A 166 16.66 13.01 -11.47
C ARG A 166 15.32 13.32 -12.13
N ASN A 167 15.37 13.82 -13.37
CA ASN A 167 14.17 14.14 -14.14
C ASN A 167 13.73 12.91 -14.95
N LEU A 168 12.50 12.45 -14.70
CA LEU A 168 11.93 11.29 -15.41
C LEU A 168 11.83 11.46 -16.92
N ALA A 169 11.70 12.67 -17.48
CA ALA A 169 11.70 12.86 -18.94
C ALA A 169 13.03 12.50 -19.59
N THR A 170 14.11 12.53 -18.81
CA THR A 170 15.47 12.16 -19.28
C THR A 170 15.83 10.70 -18.98
N GLY A 171 14.88 9.94 -18.43
CA GLY A 171 15.01 8.51 -18.17
C GLY A 171 15.37 7.75 -19.45
N SER A 172 16.36 6.87 -19.37
CA SER A 172 16.86 6.16 -20.56
C SER A 172 16.12 4.85 -20.87
N VAL A 173 15.33 4.34 -19.93
CA VAL A 173 14.60 3.07 -20.07
C VAL A 173 13.12 3.36 -20.25
N ARG A 174 12.51 4.07 -19.29
CA ARG A 174 11.10 4.45 -19.27
C ARG A 174 10.93 5.93 -18.99
N PRO A 175 11.25 6.82 -19.94
CA PRO A 175 11.05 8.25 -19.73
C PRO A 175 9.57 8.56 -19.53
N VAL A 176 9.27 9.50 -18.62
CA VAL A 176 7.90 10.01 -18.39
C VAL A 176 7.92 11.52 -18.64
N GLN A 177 7.26 11.94 -19.72
CA GLN A 177 7.30 13.34 -20.17
C GLN A 177 6.18 14.20 -19.57
N GLN A 178 5.07 13.58 -19.18
CA GLN A 178 3.88 14.29 -18.72
C GLN A 178 3.25 13.57 -17.54
N ARG A 179 2.65 14.36 -16.67
CA ARG A 179 1.82 13.87 -15.57
C ARG A 179 0.46 13.40 -16.08
N ARG A 180 -0.22 12.55 -15.32
CA ARG A 180 -1.61 12.17 -15.60
C ARG A 180 -2.51 13.39 -15.53
N HIS A 181 -3.35 13.56 -16.55
CA HIS A 181 -4.40 14.56 -16.53
C HIS A 181 -5.45 14.20 -15.47
N ASN A 182 -5.95 15.21 -14.74
CA ASN A 182 -7.04 15.07 -13.76
C ASN A 182 -6.78 14.16 -12.55
N ALA A 183 -5.51 13.93 -12.18
CA ALA A 183 -5.11 13.20 -10.99
C ALA A 183 -4.26 14.08 -10.07
N ASP A 184 -4.67 14.21 -8.80
CA ASP A 184 -3.94 15.02 -7.80
C ASP A 184 -2.63 14.37 -7.35
N LYS A 185 -2.47 13.05 -7.56
CA LYS A 185 -1.28 12.27 -7.17
C LYS A 185 -0.79 11.43 -8.35
N GLN A 186 0.53 11.28 -8.44
CA GLN A 186 1.23 10.70 -9.59
C GLN A 186 1.96 9.41 -9.19
N PHE A 187 1.24 8.44 -8.63
CA PHE A 187 1.86 7.23 -8.09
C PHE A 187 2.37 6.25 -9.15
N GLN A 188 1.90 6.35 -10.38
CA GLN A 188 2.24 5.46 -11.50
C GLN A 188 3.69 5.58 -12.01
N ILE A 189 4.54 6.36 -11.33
CA ILE A 189 5.90 6.64 -11.79
C ILE A 189 6.98 5.89 -11.01
N LYS A 190 6.62 5.11 -9.98
CA LYS A 190 7.57 4.35 -9.16
C LYS A 190 8.35 3.34 -9.98
N ALA A 191 7.68 2.54 -10.81
CA ALA A 191 8.35 1.55 -11.65
C ALA A 191 9.28 2.22 -12.68
N ALA A 192 8.85 3.36 -13.23
CA ALA A 192 9.70 4.16 -14.12
C ALA A 192 10.95 4.69 -13.39
N ALA A 193 10.81 5.21 -12.17
CA ALA A 193 11.94 5.67 -11.36
C ALA A 193 12.95 4.54 -11.10
N ILE A 194 12.48 3.37 -10.66
CA ILE A 194 13.33 2.18 -10.39
C ILE A 194 14.04 1.70 -11.67
N LEU A 195 13.32 1.60 -12.80
CA LEU A 195 13.89 1.17 -14.08
C LEU A 195 14.96 2.13 -14.61
N ASN A 196 14.74 3.44 -14.46
CA ASN A 196 15.69 4.46 -14.91
C ASN A 196 16.84 4.72 -13.93
N ALA A 197 16.68 4.33 -12.66
CA ALA A 197 17.67 4.55 -11.61
C ALA A 197 19.05 4.00 -12.00
N GLY A 198 20.10 4.63 -11.48
CA GLY A 198 21.47 4.22 -11.75
C GLY A 198 21.88 2.87 -11.15
N PHE A 199 21.18 2.38 -10.13
CA PHE A 199 21.62 1.27 -9.26
C PHE A 199 21.12 -0.11 -9.70
N ASN A 200 21.86 -1.17 -9.39
CA ASN A 200 21.39 -2.55 -9.57
C ASN A 200 20.58 -3.04 -8.37
N HIS A 201 21.07 -2.77 -7.16
CA HIS A 201 20.43 -3.17 -5.91
C HIS A 201 19.78 -1.93 -5.31
N ILE A 202 18.47 -1.92 -5.27
CA ILE A 202 17.65 -0.73 -4.95
C ILE A 202 16.88 -0.98 -3.68
N ILE A 203 16.95 -0.05 -2.74
CA ILE A 203 15.89 0.16 -1.75
C ILE A 203 15.04 1.31 -2.29
N TYR A 204 13.79 1.03 -2.65
CA TYR A 204 12.83 2.06 -2.98
C TYR A 204 12.17 2.56 -1.69
N LEU A 205 11.94 3.87 -1.56
CA LEU A 205 11.18 4.48 -0.48
C LEU A 205 10.22 5.56 -1.01
N ASP A 206 8.98 5.55 -0.54
CA ASP A 206 8.07 6.68 -0.68
C ASP A 206 8.57 7.88 0.13
N SER A 207 8.22 9.09 -0.32
CA SER A 207 8.67 10.33 0.32
C SER A 207 8.25 10.46 1.79
N ASP A 208 7.17 9.78 2.18
CA ASP A 208 6.59 9.75 3.52
C ASP A 208 6.82 8.41 4.25
N ASN A 209 7.82 7.64 3.80
CA ASN A 209 8.27 6.43 4.46
C ASN A 209 9.65 6.64 5.09
N ILE A 210 9.72 6.57 6.41
CA ILE A 210 10.92 6.91 7.18
C ILE A 210 11.48 5.65 7.86
N PRO A 211 12.73 5.26 7.57
CA PRO A 211 13.38 4.16 8.27
C PRO A 211 13.67 4.49 9.74
N THR A 212 13.62 3.49 10.62
CA THR A 212 13.96 3.60 12.06
C THR A 212 15.43 3.30 12.36
N ARG A 213 16.18 2.80 11.37
CA ARG A 213 17.62 2.52 11.38
C ARG A 213 18.16 2.47 9.94
N ASP A 214 19.48 2.29 9.77
CA ASP A 214 20.07 2.10 8.43
C ASP A 214 19.50 0.83 7.77
N PRO A 215 18.81 0.93 6.61
CA PRO A 215 18.22 -0.21 5.93
C PRO A 215 19.21 -0.96 5.02
N SER A 216 20.48 -0.53 4.94
CA SER A 216 21.47 -1.12 4.01
C SER A 216 21.72 -2.62 4.22
N PHE A 217 21.53 -3.11 5.44
CA PHE A 217 21.66 -4.53 5.81
C PHE A 217 20.71 -5.43 5.02
N LEU A 218 19.58 -4.91 4.52
CA LEU A 218 18.60 -5.67 3.74
C LEU A 218 19.19 -6.31 2.47
N PHE A 219 20.28 -5.73 1.94
CA PHE A 219 20.95 -6.30 0.77
C PHE A 219 21.79 -7.55 1.09
N ASP A 220 22.00 -7.86 2.36
CA ASP A 220 22.83 -8.96 2.83
C ASP A 220 22.01 -10.05 3.55
N THR A 221 20.68 -9.94 3.56
CA THR A 221 19.81 -10.94 4.18
C THR A 221 19.61 -12.16 3.28
N SER A 222 19.31 -13.32 3.88
CA SER A 222 19.05 -14.58 3.15
C SER A 222 17.89 -14.46 2.19
N GLU A 223 16.86 -13.72 2.58
CA GLU A 223 15.63 -13.47 1.85
C GLU A 223 15.94 -12.71 0.56
N TYR A 224 16.78 -11.66 0.66
CA TYR A 224 17.22 -10.89 -0.50
C TYR A 224 18.14 -11.69 -1.41
N MET A 225 19.14 -12.38 -0.85
CA MET A 225 20.09 -13.16 -1.65
C MET A 225 19.38 -14.29 -2.42
N SER A 226 18.42 -14.97 -1.79
CA SER A 226 17.68 -16.07 -2.40
C SER A 226 16.73 -15.61 -3.50
N THR A 227 15.96 -14.54 -3.29
CA THR A 227 14.88 -14.14 -4.21
C THR A 227 15.24 -12.94 -5.10
N GLY A 228 16.06 -12.01 -4.59
CA GLY A 228 16.38 -10.74 -5.22
C GLY A 228 15.28 -9.69 -5.04
N ALA A 229 14.21 -9.97 -4.29
CA ALA A 229 13.13 -9.02 -4.05
C ALA A 229 12.53 -9.21 -2.65
N ILE A 230 12.49 -8.15 -1.84
CA ILE A 230 11.79 -8.13 -0.54
C ILE A 230 10.64 -7.13 -0.61
N PHE A 231 9.46 -7.58 -0.20
CA PHE A 231 8.22 -6.83 -0.14
C PHE A 231 7.60 -6.89 1.25
N TRP A 232 6.69 -5.96 1.54
CA TRP A 232 5.98 -5.86 2.81
C TRP A 232 4.47 -5.95 2.61
N PRO A 233 3.74 -6.51 3.59
CA PRO A 233 2.29 -6.58 3.52
C PRO A 233 1.65 -5.20 3.66
N ASP A 234 0.51 -5.05 2.99
CA ASP A 234 -0.47 -3.98 3.15
C ASP A 234 -1.61 -4.45 4.08
N PHE A 235 -2.57 -3.57 4.36
CA PHE A 235 -3.72 -3.88 5.21
C PHE A 235 -4.70 -4.87 4.59
N TRP A 236 -4.76 -4.95 3.26
CA TRP A 236 -5.87 -5.60 2.57
C TRP A 236 -5.44 -6.90 1.89
N LYS A 237 -6.42 -7.77 1.67
CA LYS A 237 -6.34 -8.85 0.69
C LYS A 237 -7.11 -8.44 -0.56
N THR A 238 -6.74 -9.03 -1.69
CA THR A 238 -7.49 -8.80 -2.93
C THR A 238 -8.76 -9.63 -2.96
N HIS A 239 -9.88 -8.99 -3.32
CA HIS A 239 -11.19 -9.65 -3.38
C HIS A 239 -11.23 -10.80 -4.40
N GLY A 240 -11.89 -11.91 -4.06
CA GLY A 240 -11.92 -13.12 -4.91
C GLY A 240 -12.56 -12.92 -6.29
N GLU A 241 -13.52 -12.00 -6.42
CA GLU A 241 -14.12 -11.62 -7.72
C GLU A 241 -13.26 -10.65 -8.56
N ASN A 242 -12.12 -10.19 -8.04
CA ASN A 242 -11.29 -9.23 -8.74
C ASN A 242 -10.71 -9.85 -10.03
N LYS A 243 -10.90 -9.15 -11.15
CA LYS A 243 -10.51 -9.66 -12.48
C LYS A 243 -9.02 -9.54 -12.79
N ILE A 244 -8.20 -9.06 -11.86
CA ILE A 244 -6.74 -9.09 -12.01
C ILE A 244 -6.21 -10.50 -12.24
N PHE A 245 -6.77 -11.51 -11.56
CA PHE A 245 -6.36 -12.91 -11.70
C PHE A 245 -6.57 -13.41 -13.12
N ASP A 246 -7.75 -13.10 -13.70
CA ASP A 246 -8.09 -13.42 -15.07
C ASP A 246 -7.16 -12.66 -16.05
N VAL A 247 -6.97 -11.35 -15.87
CA VAL A 247 -6.13 -10.52 -16.73
C VAL A 247 -4.66 -11.00 -16.73
N LEU A 248 -4.13 -11.41 -15.59
CA LEU A 248 -2.75 -11.89 -15.47
C LEU A 248 -2.60 -13.40 -15.75
N GLY A 249 -3.70 -14.15 -15.83
CA GLY A 249 -3.66 -15.59 -16.02
C GLY A 249 -3.07 -16.34 -14.82
N ILE A 250 -3.29 -15.82 -13.62
CA ILE A 250 -2.83 -16.41 -12.35
C ILE A 250 -4.03 -16.87 -11.52
N GLN A 251 -3.79 -17.79 -10.59
CA GLN A 251 -4.81 -18.22 -9.65
C GLN A 251 -4.95 -17.20 -8.50
N CYS A 252 -6.17 -17.01 -7.99
CA CYS A 252 -6.37 -16.28 -6.73
C CYS A 252 -5.74 -17.09 -5.58
N GLN A 253 -5.00 -16.40 -4.72
CA GLN A 253 -4.43 -16.98 -3.51
C GLN A 253 -4.86 -16.14 -2.31
N ASP A 254 -5.11 -16.80 -1.18
CA ASP A 254 -5.36 -16.11 0.09
C ASP A 254 -4.03 -15.56 0.63
N GLU A 255 -3.72 -14.32 0.26
CA GLU A 255 -2.51 -13.63 0.64
C GLU A 255 -2.77 -12.13 0.83
N TRP A 256 -1.94 -11.49 1.64
CA TRP A 256 -1.95 -10.05 1.79
C TRP A 256 -1.49 -9.34 0.51
N GLU A 257 -2.11 -8.21 0.22
CA GLU A 257 -1.62 -7.23 -0.75
C GLU A 257 -0.26 -6.70 -0.30
N GLN A 258 0.48 -6.13 -1.25
CA GLN A 258 1.79 -5.57 -1.04
C GLN A 258 1.73 -4.05 -0.89
N GLU A 259 2.42 -3.53 0.12
CA GLU A 259 2.69 -2.10 0.25
C GLU A 259 3.95 -1.77 -0.55
N SER A 260 3.87 -0.76 -1.42
CA SER A 260 4.95 -0.31 -2.30
C SER A 260 5.69 0.92 -1.77
N GLY A 261 5.31 1.40 -0.59
CA GLY A 261 6.02 2.45 0.14
C GLY A 261 7.49 2.12 0.40
N GLN A 262 7.85 0.84 0.39
CA GLN A 262 9.22 0.36 0.48
C GLN A 262 9.36 -1.00 -0.20
N MET A 263 10.46 -1.18 -0.93
CA MET A 263 10.78 -2.44 -1.61
C MET A 263 12.30 -2.58 -1.72
N VAL A 264 12.82 -3.81 -1.63
CA VAL A 264 14.24 -4.10 -1.91
C VAL A 264 14.32 -4.92 -3.17
N ILE A 265 15.03 -4.47 -4.20
CA ILE A 265 14.96 -5.07 -5.54
C ILE A 265 16.36 -5.19 -6.14
N ASP A 266 16.72 -6.40 -6.56
CA ASP A 266 17.76 -6.65 -7.56
C ASP A 266 17.14 -6.42 -8.95
N LYS A 267 17.49 -5.28 -9.55
CA LYS A 267 16.92 -4.83 -10.82
C LYS A 267 17.30 -5.73 -11.99
N TYR A 268 18.47 -6.38 -11.96
CA TYR A 268 18.88 -7.30 -13.01
C TYR A 268 18.02 -8.54 -12.99
N ARG A 269 17.87 -9.18 -11.82
CA ARG A 269 17.04 -10.38 -11.64
C ARG A 269 15.56 -10.08 -11.83
N SER A 270 15.13 -8.89 -11.44
CA SER A 270 13.73 -8.47 -11.47
C SER A 270 13.35 -7.67 -12.72
N TRP A 271 14.16 -7.70 -13.78
CA TRP A 271 13.93 -6.84 -14.93
C TRP A 271 12.57 -7.07 -15.59
N GLY A 272 12.23 -8.34 -15.88
CA GLY A 272 10.94 -8.69 -16.50
C GLY A 272 9.75 -8.20 -15.66
N PRO A 273 9.67 -8.57 -14.36
CA PRO A 273 8.62 -8.08 -13.49
C PRO A 273 8.56 -6.55 -13.35
N LEU A 274 9.69 -5.86 -13.29
CA LEU A 274 9.70 -4.39 -13.29
C LEU A 274 9.11 -3.79 -14.58
N GLN A 275 9.35 -4.42 -15.74
CA GLN A 275 8.73 -3.99 -16.99
C GLN A 275 7.21 -4.19 -16.98
N LEU A 276 6.73 -5.30 -16.44
CA LEU A 276 5.29 -5.58 -16.34
C LEU A 276 4.61 -4.68 -15.31
N ALA A 277 5.26 -4.41 -14.16
CA ALA A 277 4.77 -3.42 -13.18
C ALA A 277 4.66 -2.02 -13.81
N TRP A 278 5.68 -1.60 -14.58
CA TRP A 278 5.61 -0.36 -15.35
C TRP A 278 4.47 -0.38 -16.39
N TYR A 279 4.26 -1.49 -17.10
CA TYR A 279 3.16 -1.62 -18.06
C TYR A 279 1.81 -1.40 -17.39
N MET A 280 1.56 -2.05 -16.25
CA MET A 280 0.32 -1.87 -15.49
C MET A 280 0.13 -0.43 -15.01
N GLN A 281 1.20 0.19 -14.50
CA GLN A 281 1.19 1.60 -14.07
C GLN A 281 0.96 2.57 -15.25
N ALA A 282 1.52 2.27 -16.44
CA ALA A 282 1.33 3.06 -17.65
C ALA A 282 -0.09 2.95 -18.22
N HIS A 283 -0.78 1.83 -17.96
CA HIS A 283 -2.18 1.57 -18.37
C HIS A 283 -3.13 1.66 -17.16
N TYR A 284 -2.88 2.65 -16.29
CA TYR A 284 -3.57 2.82 -15.01
C TYR A 284 -5.10 2.92 -15.17
N GLU A 285 -5.62 3.38 -16.31
CA GLU A 285 -7.06 3.54 -16.55
C GLU A 285 -7.83 2.24 -16.34
N VAL A 286 -7.18 1.12 -16.66
CA VAL A 286 -7.73 -0.23 -16.55
C VAL A 286 -7.19 -0.91 -15.31
N TYR A 287 -5.87 -0.93 -15.12
CA TYR A 287 -5.27 -1.71 -14.02
C TYR A 287 -5.64 -1.16 -12.64
N PHE A 288 -5.88 0.15 -12.49
CA PHE A 288 -6.31 0.72 -11.21
C PHE A 288 -7.81 0.56 -10.96
N GLN A 289 -8.57 0.01 -11.91
CA GLN A 289 -9.91 -0.51 -11.61
C GLN A 289 -9.83 -1.83 -10.85
N PHE A 290 -8.73 -2.56 -10.96
CA PHE A 290 -8.51 -3.81 -10.25
C PHE A 290 -7.69 -3.58 -8.98
N LEU A 291 -6.64 -2.77 -9.05
CA LEU A 291 -5.68 -2.56 -7.97
C LEU A 291 -5.85 -1.17 -7.36
N ASN A 292 -5.62 -1.05 -6.05
CA ASN A 292 -5.65 0.24 -5.37
C ASN A 292 -4.37 1.04 -5.68
N GLY A 293 -4.31 1.64 -6.86
CA GLY A 293 -3.16 2.37 -7.36
C GLY A 293 -2.02 1.46 -7.84
N ASP A 294 -0.80 1.95 -7.69
CA ASP A 294 0.42 1.29 -8.13
C ASP A 294 0.88 0.16 -7.18
N LYS A 295 0.40 0.13 -5.93
CA LYS A 295 1.04 -0.62 -4.85
C LYS A 295 1.26 -2.10 -5.18
N ASP A 296 0.19 -2.77 -5.58
CA ASP A 296 0.22 -4.22 -5.77
C ASP A 296 0.63 -4.61 -7.20
N THR A 297 0.87 -3.61 -8.08
CA THR A 297 1.37 -3.87 -9.43
C THR A 297 2.74 -4.54 -9.40
N PHE A 298 3.55 -4.31 -8.37
CA PHE A 298 4.85 -4.97 -8.24
C PHE A 298 4.65 -6.45 -7.88
N LYS A 299 4.02 -6.81 -6.75
CA LYS A 299 3.73 -8.21 -6.39
C LYS A 299 3.08 -8.97 -7.55
N TYR A 300 2.03 -8.42 -8.16
CA TYR A 300 1.32 -9.09 -9.24
C TYR A 300 2.16 -9.29 -10.51
N ALA A 301 3.08 -8.38 -10.83
CA ALA A 301 4.00 -8.57 -11.95
C ALA A 301 4.96 -9.74 -11.70
N TRP A 302 5.43 -9.92 -10.47
CA TRP A 302 6.27 -11.07 -10.10
C TRP A 302 5.47 -12.37 -10.21
N LYS A 303 4.24 -12.39 -9.70
CA LYS A 303 3.36 -13.57 -9.77
C LYS A 303 3.04 -13.97 -11.20
N ALA A 304 2.68 -13.01 -12.06
CA ALA A 304 2.35 -13.25 -13.46
C ALA A 304 3.52 -13.87 -14.26
N LEU A 305 4.75 -13.57 -13.86
CA LEU A 305 5.97 -14.08 -14.50
C LEU A 305 6.62 -15.25 -13.74
N GLY A 306 6.01 -15.75 -12.66
CA GLY A 306 6.57 -16.81 -11.82
C GLY A 306 7.91 -16.45 -11.17
N GLN A 307 8.21 -15.16 -10.98
CA GLN A 307 9.44 -14.71 -10.37
C GLN A 307 9.33 -14.77 -8.84
N ALA A 308 10.32 -15.38 -8.19
CA ALA A 308 10.37 -15.44 -6.74
C ALA A 308 10.57 -14.03 -6.11
N TYR A 309 9.90 -13.81 -4.99
CA TYR A 309 10.08 -12.68 -4.07
C TYR A 309 9.87 -13.17 -2.64
N HIS A 310 10.41 -12.44 -1.67
CA HIS A 310 10.12 -12.65 -0.26
C HIS A 310 9.12 -11.60 0.22
N MET A 311 7.96 -12.05 0.69
CA MET A 311 7.04 -11.20 1.45
C MET A 311 7.41 -11.30 2.92
N VAL A 312 7.67 -10.18 3.59
CA VAL A 312 7.94 -10.18 5.03
C VAL A 312 6.72 -10.75 5.76
N PRO A 313 6.89 -11.80 6.58
CA PRO A 313 5.77 -12.52 7.19
C PRO A 313 5.15 -11.75 8.36
N THR A 314 5.92 -10.90 9.02
CA THR A 314 5.41 -10.01 10.06
C THR A 314 4.41 -8.99 9.48
N PHE A 315 3.17 -9.08 9.92
CA PHE A 315 2.12 -8.12 9.60
C PHE A 315 2.42 -6.75 10.23
N LEU A 316 1.84 -5.71 9.64
CA LEU A 316 2.09 -4.33 10.03
C LEU A 316 1.33 -3.91 11.30
N GLY A 317 1.87 -2.91 11.98
CA GLY A 317 1.25 -2.22 13.11
C GLY A 317 0.81 -0.82 12.70
N MET A 318 0.21 -0.09 13.63
CA MET A 318 -0.22 1.29 13.41
C MET A 318 0.24 2.19 14.51
N ALA A 319 0.83 3.33 14.14
CA ALA A 319 1.10 4.41 15.06
C ALA A 319 0.03 5.50 14.95
N GLY A 320 -0.36 6.04 16.09
CA GLY A 320 -1.40 7.06 16.18
C GLY A 320 -1.69 7.51 17.61
N THR A 321 -2.94 7.88 17.86
CA THR A 321 -3.38 8.43 19.15
C THR A 321 -4.70 7.80 19.60
N MET A 322 -4.91 7.70 20.91
CA MET A 322 -6.21 7.32 21.45
C MET A 322 -7.14 8.53 21.46
N ARG A 323 -8.34 8.36 20.91
CA ARG A 323 -9.45 9.32 20.97
C ARG A 323 -10.62 8.63 21.68
N GLU A 324 -11.81 8.65 21.08
CA GLU A 324 -12.92 7.76 21.47
C GLU A 324 -12.57 6.29 21.22
N ARG A 325 -11.80 6.04 20.17
CA ARG A 325 -11.17 4.77 19.80
C ARG A 325 -9.75 5.05 19.29
N PHE A 326 -8.97 4.00 19.07
CA PHE A 326 -7.63 4.14 18.50
C PHE A 326 -7.73 4.75 17.08
N CYS A 327 -7.04 5.86 16.86
CA CYS A 327 -6.94 6.52 15.56
C CYS A 327 -5.49 6.41 15.06
N GLY A 328 -5.22 5.35 14.31
CA GLY A 328 -3.97 5.16 13.58
C GLY A 328 -3.93 5.99 12.31
N HIS A 329 -2.77 6.55 11.99
CA HIS A 329 -2.56 7.31 10.75
C HIS A 329 -1.23 7.01 10.05
N THR A 330 -0.47 6.07 10.59
CA THR A 330 0.88 5.70 10.14
C THR A 330 1.02 4.19 10.24
N MET A 331 1.39 3.52 9.15
CA MET A 331 1.78 2.12 9.19
C MET A 331 3.16 1.99 9.84
N VAL A 332 3.33 1.01 10.70
CA VAL A 332 4.63 0.58 11.23
C VAL A 332 4.92 -0.80 10.64
N GLN A 333 5.95 -0.89 9.81
CA GLN A 333 6.31 -2.12 9.10
C GLN A 333 7.64 -2.65 9.61
N TYR A 334 7.75 -3.97 9.66
CA TYR A 334 8.78 -4.67 10.42
C TYR A 334 9.75 -5.40 9.50
N PHE A 335 10.91 -5.77 10.03
CA PHE A 335 11.77 -6.81 9.46
C PHE A 335 12.36 -7.57 10.64
N ASP A 336 12.28 -8.90 10.62
CA ASP A 336 12.62 -9.76 11.78
C ASP A 336 11.92 -9.31 13.09
N ASP A 337 10.62 -9.00 13.00
CA ASP A 337 9.80 -8.51 14.12
C ASP A 337 10.23 -7.18 14.78
N GLU A 338 11.24 -6.50 14.22
CA GLU A 338 11.63 -5.15 14.64
C GLU A 338 11.02 -4.08 13.73
N PRO A 339 10.46 -2.98 14.29
CA PRO A 339 10.00 -1.84 13.49
C PRO A 339 11.13 -1.30 12.64
N LEU A 340 10.94 -1.29 11.31
CA LEU A 340 11.94 -0.80 10.36
C LEU A 340 11.47 0.43 9.60
N PHE A 341 10.18 0.54 9.30
CA PHE A 341 9.63 1.59 8.46
C PHE A 341 8.41 2.24 9.11
N ILE A 342 8.43 3.57 9.17
CA ILE A 342 7.34 4.43 9.65
C ILE A 342 6.74 5.12 8.43
N HIS A 343 5.67 4.52 7.89
CA HIS A 343 5.02 4.99 6.66
C HIS A 343 3.81 5.84 7.02
N ALA A 344 3.89 7.15 6.75
CA ALA A 344 2.96 8.17 7.23
C ALA A 344 1.72 8.36 6.34
N ASN A 345 1.01 7.27 6.03
CA ASN A 345 -0.03 7.19 4.99
C ASN A 345 -1.17 8.21 5.14
N LEU A 346 -1.79 8.29 6.32
CA LEU A 346 -2.91 9.23 6.59
C LEU A 346 -2.41 10.52 7.23
N MET A 347 -1.27 10.49 7.91
CA MET A 347 -0.66 11.69 8.47
C MET A 347 -0.48 12.76 7.38
N LYS A 348 -0.09 12.39 6.16
CA LYS A 348 0.13 13.35 5.07
C LYS A 348 -1.11 14.11 4.57
N ILE A 349 -2.30 13.70 4.96
CA ILE A 349 -3.57 14.35 4.60
C ILE A 349 -4.33 14.91 5.81
N THR A 350 -3.78 14.75 7.01
CA THR A 350 -4.36 15.26 8.25
C THR A 350 -3.76 16.62 8.56
N ASP A 351 -4.58 17.63 8.86
CA ASP A 351 -4.08 18.96 9.22
C ASP A 351 -3.16 18.89 10.45
N ARG A 352 -1.97 19.50 10.32
CA ARG A 352 -0.94 19.52 11.36
C ARG A 352 -1.43 20.01 12.72
N ILE A 353 -2.46 20.85 12.76
CA ILE A 353 -3.00 21.40 14.03
C ILE A 353 -3.45 20.30 15.00
N ASN A 354 -3.82 19.13 14.46
CA ASN A 354 -4.26 18.00 15.26
C ASN A 354 -3.12 17.23 15.93
N PHE A 355 -1.88 17.58 15.63
CA PHE A 355 -0.69 16.97 16.20
C PHE A 355 0.07 17.94 17.10
N ILE A 356 -0.42 19.16 17.31
CA ILE A 356 0.24 20.15 18.15
C ILE A 356 -0.09 19.92 19.63
N GLU A 357 0.94 19.88 20.46
CA GLU A 357 0.87 19.77 21.93
C GLU A 357 1.68 20.87 22.63
N ASN A 358 1.31 21.17 23.88
CA ASN A 358 2.11 21.90 24.87
C ASN A 358 2.94 23.10 24.34
N GLY A 359 2.30 24.05 23.65
CA GLY A 359 2.97 25.29 23.22
C GLY A 359 3.68 25.21 21.87
N ASN A 360 3.11 24.45 20.92
CA ASN A 360 3.50 24.33 19.50
C ASN A 360 4.45 23.17 19.13
N GLN A 361 4.57 22.14 19.97
CA GLN A 361 5.33 20.94 19.61
C GLN A 361 4.47 19.96 18.81
N GLU A 362 4.92 19.57 17.62
CA GLU A 362 4.24 18.51 16.85
C GLU A 362 4.60 17.13 17.40
N ARG A 363 3.58 16.30 17.69
CA ARG A 363 3.72 14.98 18.31
C ARG A 363 2.63 13.99 17.84
N PRO A 364 2.66 13.58 16.56
CA PRO A 364 1.63 12.73 15.96
C PRO A 364 1.60 11.30 16.51
N TRP A 365 2.73 10.73 16.94
CA TRP A 365 2.82 9.33 17.37
C TRP A 365 2.83 9.23 18.90
N LYS A 366 1.72 8.80 19.49
CA LYS A 366 1.64 8.53 20.95
C LYS A 366 1.66 7.05 21.25
N LEU A 367 0.91 6.28 20.47
CA LEU A 367 0.68 4.87 20.69
C LEU A 367 1.02 4.09 19.43
N LEU A 368 1.50 2.87 19.61
CA LEU A 368 1.64 1.85 18.59
C LEU A 368 0.68 0.70 18.92
N LYS A 369 -0.18 0.34 17.98
CA LYS A 369 -1.12 -0.79 18.07
C LYS A 369 -0.75 -1.87 17.05
N ARG A 370 -0.65 -3.12 17.47
CA ARG A 370 -0.35 -4.29 16.62
C ARG A 370 -1.01 -5.54 17.18
N TYR A 371 -1.14 -6.60 16.39
CA TYR A 371 -1.57 -7.88 16.92
C TYR A 371 -0.47 -8.55 17.75
N SER A 372 -0.89 -9.32 18.76
CA SER A 372 -0.01 -10.16 19.58
C SER A 372 0.61 -11.31 18.78
N VAL A 373 -0.14 -11.86 17.82
CA VAL A 373 0.34 -12.80 16.80
C VAL A 373 0.31 -12.06 15.46
N ASN A 374 1.48 -11.84 14.87
CA ASN A 374 1.68 -11.00 13.68
C ASN A 374 2.15 -11.79 12.45
N HIS A 375 2.43 -13.09 12.55
CA HIS A 375 2.77 -13.96 11.41
C HIS A 375 1.58 -14.81 11.00
N ASP A 376 1.46 -15.12 9.70
CA ASP A 376 0.42 -16.00 9.11
C ASP A 376 -1.03 -15.59 9.46
N THR A 377 -1.24 -14.31 9.69
CA THR A 377 -2.51 -13.81 10.18
C THR A 377 -3.51 -13.68 9.04
N THR A 378 -4.51 -14.54 8.91
CA THR A 378 -5.59 -14.38 7.92
C THR A 378 -6.88 -13.79 8.53
N TRP A 379 -6.91 -13.63 9.85
CA TRP A 379 -8.12 -13.31 10.62
C TRP A 379 -8.26 -11.82 10.99
N LEU A 380 -7.25 -11.01 10.69
CA LEU A 380 -7.16 -9.61 11.13
C LEU A 380 -8.20 -8.72 10.48
N LEU A 381 -8.76 -7.76 11.20
CA LEU A 381 -9.76 -6.84 10.64
C LEU A 381 -9.28 -5.37 10.71
N PRO A 382 -8.47 -4.92 9.73
CA PRO A 382 -8.22 -3.51 9.53
C PRO A 382 -9.52 -2.78 9.15
N GLU A 383 -9.72 -1.59 9.69
CA GLU A 383 -10.92 -0.80 9.47
C GLU A 383 -10.58 0.68 9.30
N PHE A 384 -11.06 1.27 8.20
CA PHE A 384 -11.14 2.71 8.03
C PHE A 384 -12.35 3.26 8.75
N HIS A 385 -12.16 4.34 9.50
CA HIS A 385 -13.26 5.10 10.09
C HIS A 385 -12.91 6.59 10.16
N VAL A 386 -13.90 7.42 10.48
CA VAL A 386 -13.71 8.85 10.71
C VAL A 386 -13.95 9.17 12.17
N SER A 387 -12.99 9.84 12.83
CA SER A 387 -13.12 10.30 14.21
C SER A 387 -12.77 11.78 14.31
N GLY A 388 -13.73 12.61 14.74
CA GLY A 388 -13.54 14.06 14.83
C GLY A 388 -13.14 14.72 13.51
N GLY A 389 -13.70 14.25 12.39
CA GLY A 389 -13.39 14.76 11.04
C GLY A 389 -12.07 14.28 10.44
N GLN A 390 -11.36 13.36 11.11
CA GLN A 390 -10.11 12.79 10.61
C GLN A 390 -10.30 11.37 10.10
N ALA A 391 -9.62 11.04 9.00
CA ALA A 391 -9.47 9.66 8.57
C ALA A 391 -8.55 8.92 9.56
N CYS A 392 -9.05 7.81 10.09
CA CYS A 392 -8.37 6.96 11.05
C CYS A 392 -8.36 5.52 10.53
N MET A 393 -7.30 4.80 10.84
CA MET A 393 -7.19 3.36 10.70
C MET A 393 -7.13 2.70 12.06
N ASP A 394 -7.78 1.56 12.18
CA ASP A 394 -7.75 0.74 13.38
C ASP A 394 -7.72 -0.75 13.03
N ILE A 395 -7.35 -1.54 14.02
CA ILE A 395 -7.22 -2.98 13.97
C ILE A 395 -8.22 -3.49 15.01
N ARG A 396 -9.29 -4.15 14.54
CA ARG A 396 -10.35 -4.64 15.42
C ARG A 396 -9.97 -5.99 16.06
N SER A 397 -10.43 -6.18 17.29
CA SER A 397 -10.26 -7.41 18.07
C SER A 397 -11.53 -7.76 18.85
N ASP A 398 -12.68 -7.35 18.33
CA ASP A 398 -13.98 -7.46 18.99
C ASP A 398 -14.88 -8.54 18.37
N ASN A 399 -14.42 -9.24 17.34
CA ASN A 399 -15.16 -10.29 16.62
C ASN A 399 -14.37 -11.61 16.55
N GLY A 400 -13.68 -11.96 17.64
CA GLY A 400 -12.96 -13.23 17.80
C GLY A 400 -11.52 -13.23 17.28
N GLU A 401 -11.00 -12.09 16.81
CA GLU A 401 -9.58 -11.95 16.45
C GLU A 401 -8.67 -11.95 17.69
N PRO A 402 -7.38 -12.31 17.55
CA PRO A 402 -6.41 -12.18 18.62
C PRO A 402 -6.36 -10.76 19.21
N GLU A 403 -6.06 -10.68 20.49
CA GLU A 403 -5.98 -9.39 21.19
C GLU A 403 -4.86 -8.53 20.59
N ALA A 404 -5.18 -7.27 20.32
CA ALA A 404 -4.21 -6.28 19.88
C ALA A 404 -3.48 -5.68 21.08
N VAL A 405 -2.15 -5.61 20.99
CA VAL A 405 -1.31 -4.93 21.97
C VAL A 405 -1.21 -3.46 21.58
N THR A 406 -1.42 -2.57 22.55
CA THR A 406 -1.22 -1.12 22.39
C THR A 406 -0.15 -0.67 23.38
N GLU A 407 0.92 -0.07 22.88
CA GLU A 407 2.10 0.32 23.64
C GLU A 407 2.43 1.79 23.38
N SER A 408 3.20 2.42 24.26
CA SER A 408 3.73 3.77 24.01
C SER A 408 4.66 3.73 22.80
N PHE A 409 4.46 4.64 21.84
CA PHE A 409 5.29 4.69 20.64
C PHE A 409 6.76 4.97 20.98
N ASP A 410 7.01 5.86 21.95
CA ASP A 410 8.36 6.20 22.38
C ASP A 410 9.02 5.07 23.20
N ASP A 411 8.25 4.11 23.72
CA ASP A 411 8.81 2.92 24.39
C ASP A 411 9.27 1.89 23.35
N VAL A 412 8.52 1.75 22.25
CA VAL A 412 8.84 0.82 21.16
C VAL A 412 9.95 1.37 20.26
N ILE A 413 9.93 2.67 19.96
CA ILE A 413 10.89 3.32 19.05
C ILE A 413 11.48 4.58 19.72
N PRO A 414 12.35 4.40 20.72
CA PRO A 414 12.81 5.49 21.57
C PRO A 414 13.57 6.57 20.81
N GLY A 415 13.21 7.83 21.07
CA GLY A 415 13.87 9.01 20.51
C GLY A 415 13.59 9.30 19.03
N PHE A 416 12.93 8.38 18.30
CA PHE A 416 12.65 8.53 16.87
C PHE A 416 11.86 9.79 16.55
N GLN A 417 10.75 10.00 17.25
CA GLN A 417 9.87 11.15 16.99
C GLN A 417 10.59 12.48 17.20
N LYS A 418 11.37 12.61 18.29
CA LYS A 418 12.17 13.81 18.55
C LYS A 418 13.19 14.04 17.41
N MET A 419 13.92 12.99 17.03
CA MET A 419 14.91 13.05 15.95
C MET A 419 14.27 13.44 14.61
N TYR A 420 13.11 12.88 14.28
CA TYR A 420 12.38 13.20 13.04
C TYR A 420 12.08 14.72 12.95
N PHE A 421 11.56 15.32 14.02
CA PHE A 421 11.26 16.75 14.05
C PHE A 421 12.52 17.63 14.11
N ASP A 422 13.55 17.24 14.85
CA ASP A 422 14.83 17.95 14.88
C ASP A 422 15.48 18.04 13.49
N LEU A 423 15.23 17.05 12.63
CA LEU A 423 15.72 17.02 11.25
C LEU A 423 14.81 17.75 10.24
N GLY A 424 13.73 18.38 10.71
CA GLY A 424 12.79 19.14 9.90
C GLY A 424 11.62 18.33 9.35
N GLY A 425 11.27 17.24 10.03
CA GLY A 425 10.01 16.54 9.80
C GLY A 425 8.80 17.43 10.05
N VAL A 426 7.72 17.11 9.34
CA VAL A 426 6.42 17.78 9.49
C VAL A 426 5.39 16.71 9.81
N GLY A 427 4.57 16.95 10.83
CA GLY A 427 3.38 16.18 11.15
C GLY A 427 2.21 16.80 10.41
N GLY A 428 1.58 16.05 9.51
CA GLY A 428 0.38 16.56 8.83
C GLY A 428 0.60 17.17 7.46
N GLU A 429 -0.51 17.57 6.83
CA GLU A 429 -0.57 18.50 5.71
C GLU A 429 -0.43 19.93 6.27
N THR A 430 0.42 20.75 5.64
CA THR A 430 0.50 22.19 5.93
C THR A 430 -0.47 22.90 4.99
N ARG A 431 -1.65 23.29 5.50
CA ARG A 431 -2.64 24.06 4.73
C ARG A 431 -2.37 25.55 4.73
#